data_AF-A0A2X1N6J7-F1
#
_entry.id   AF-A0A2X1N6J7-F1
#
_cell.length_a   1.000
_cell.length_b   1.000
_cell.length_c   1.000
_cell.angle_alpha   90.00
_cell.angle_beta   90.00
_cell.angle_gamma   90.00
#
_symmetry.space_group_name_H-M   'P 1'
#
loop_
_entity.id
_entity.type
_entity.pdbx_description
1 polymer ?
#
loop_
_entity_poly.entity_id
_entity_poly.type
_entity_poly.pdbx_seq_one_letter_code
_entity_poly.pdbx_strand_id
1 'polypeptide(L)'
;MLITFREGAPADLEEYCFIHCHGELKVHSIPVCNFHSAASLSGDAVGSVAEDNLRELGHVTLRFDGLNEAEFPGTVHVAGPVPDDIAPGSVLKFESVKE
;
A
#
# COMPACT_ATOMS: atom_id res chain seq x y z
N MET A 1 -6.66 7.93 -3.44
CA MET A 1 -6.56 6.95 -2.34
C MET A 1 -6.67 5.58 -2.96
N LEU A 2 -5.91 4.61 -2.47
CA LEU A 2 -5.91 3.23 -2.95
C LEU A 2 -6.00 2.31 -1.75
N ILE A 3 -6.87 1.30 -1.80
CA ILE A 3 -7.04 0.32 -0.74
C ILE A 3 -6.74 -1.05 -1.31
N THR A 4 -5.93 -1.86 -0.62
CA THR A 4 -5.67 -3.24 -1.01
C THR A 4 -6.27 -4.22 -0.02
N PHE A 5 -6.52 -5.45 -0.49
CA PHE A 5 -6.76 -6.62 0.34
C PHE A 5 -6.20 -7.86 -0.34
N ARG A 6 -5.87 -8.89 0.44
CA ARG A 6 -5.60 -10.21 -0.14
C ARG A 6 -6.90 -10.89 -0.60
N GLU A 7 -6.75 -11.97 -1.36
CA GLU A 7 -7.85 -12.87 -1.72
C GLU A 7 -8.69 -13.31 -0.51
N GLY A 8 -10.02 -13.32 -0.66
CA GLY A 8 -10.94 -13.62 0.44
C GLY A 8 -11.34 -12.40 1.28
N ALA A 9 -11.19 -11.19 0.73
CA ALA A 9 -11.78 -9.99 1.31
C ALA A 9 -13.32 -10.13 1.40
N PRO A 10 -13.98 -9.41 2.33
CA PRO A 10 -15.44 -9.36 2.37
C PRO A 10 -16.01 -8.90 1.02
N ALA A 11 -17.05 -9.57 0.52
CA ALA A 11 -17.64 -9.28 -0.80
C ALA A 11 -18.06 -7.80 -0.95
N ASP A 12 -18.57 -7.19 0.13
CA ASP A 12 -18.94 -5.77 0.16
C ASP A 12 -17.75 -4.81 0.01
N LEU A 13 -16.52 -5.27 0.23
CA LEU A 13 -15.28 -4.48 0.13
C LEU A 13 -14.49 -4.74 -1.15
N GLU A 14 -14.69 -5.88 -1.82
CA GLU A 14 -13.95 -6.25 -3.04
C GLU A 14 -14.15 -5.22 -4.16
N GLU A 15 -15.34 -4.62 -4.29
CA GLU A 15 -15.63 -3.63 -5.33
C GLU A 15 -14.87 -2.29 -5.13
N TYR A 16 -14.36 -2.04 -3.92
CA TYR A 16 -13.68 -0.81 -3.55
C TYR A 16 -12.17 -0.98 -3.35
N CYS A 17 -11.67 -2.21 -3.46
CA CYS A 17 -10.29 -2.56 -3.15
C CYS A 17 -9.60 -3.25 -4.31
N PHE A 18 -8.29 -3.04 -4.43
CA PHE A 18 -7.45 -3.88 -5.27
C PHE A 18 -7.18 -5.19 -4.55
N ILE A 19 -7.67 -6.29 -5.12
CA ILE A 19 -7.40 -7.64 -4.63
C ILE A 19 -6.07 -8.11 -5.21
N HIS A 20 -5.17 -8.55 -4.34
CA HIS A 20 -3.85 -9.06 -4.75
C HIS A 20 -3.56 -10.44 -4.18
N CYS A 21 -2.77 -11.20 -4.92
CA CYS A 21 -2.20 -12.45 -4.43
C CYS A 21 -1.08 -12.12 -3.44
N HIS A 22 -1.31 -12.44 -2.17
CA HIS A 22 -0.39 -12.08 -1.10
C HIS A 22 0.95 -12.83 -1.25
N GLY A 23 2.01 -12.06 -1.55
CA GLY A 23 3.38 -12.55 -1.53
C GLY A 23 4.03 -12.42 -0.14
N GLU A 24 5.30 -12.81 -0.04
CA GLU A 24 6.04 -12.68 1.21
C GLU A 24 6.44 -11.21 1.46
N LEU A 25 5.90 -10.58 2.51
CA LEU A 25 6.33 -9.24 2.93
C LEU A 25 7.68 -9.33 3.66
N LYS A 26 8.77 -9.08 2.92
CA LYS A 26 10.16 -9.17 3.45
C LYS A 26 10.65 -7.91 4.15
N VAL A 27 9.83 -6.87 4.19
CA VAL A 27 10.18 -5.55 4.72
C VAL A 27 9.61 -5.39 6.12
N HIS A 28 10.46 -4.92 7.03
CA HIS A 28 10.05 -4.58 8.40
C HIS A 28 9.43 -3.20 8.52
N SER A 29 9.65 -2.33 7.53
CA SER A 29 8.95 -1.05 7.45
C SER A 29 8.69 -0.65 6.01
N ILE A 30 7.68 0.19 5.78
CA ILE A 30 7.27 0.69 4.45
C ILE A 30 7.79 2.13 4.22
N PRO A 31 9.06 2.34 3.85
CA PRO A 31 9.54 3.68 3.54
C PRO A 31 9.38 4.04 2.06
N VAL A 32 9.24 3.05 1.16
CA VAL A 32 9.03 3.26 -0.28
C VAL A 32 8.01 2.26 -0.83
N CYS A 33 7.10 2.78 -1.64
CA CYS A 33 6.09 2.03 -2.37
C CYS A 33 6.29 2.20 -3.87
N ASN A 34 6.32 1.08 -4.59
CA ASN A 34 6.47 1.02 -6.05
C ASN A 34 5.31 0.23 -6.65
N PHE A 35 4.61 0.82 -7.61
CA PHE A 35 3.73 0.09 -8.52
C PHE A 35 4.52 -0.19 -9.81
N HIS A 36 4.43 -1.41 -10.34
CA HIS A 36 5.02 -1.72 -11.64
C HIS A 36 4.40 -0.79 -12.71
N SER A 37 5.20 0.11 -13.29
CA SER A 37 4.88 1.24 -14.19
C SER A 37 4.84 2.66 -13.58
N ALA A 38 4.78 2.79 -12.24
CA ALA A 38 4.76 4.09 -11.57
C ALA A 38 6.17 4.51 -11.06
N ALA A 39 6.35 5.82 -10.88
CA ALA A 39 7.51 6.35 -10.16
C ALA A 39 7.51 5.86 -8.69
N SER A 40 8.70 5.76 -8.10
CA SER A 40 8.84 5.44 -6.68
C SER A 40 8.22 6.50 -5.80
N LEU A 41 7.38 6.07 -4.87
CA LEU A 41 6.66 6.94 -3.93
C LEU A 41 7.23 6.73 -2.54
N SER A 42 7.64 7.83 -1.90
CA SER A 42 8.10 7.82 -0.52
C SER A 42 6.92 7.66 0.42
N GLY A 43 7.01 6.73 1.38
CA GLY A 43 6.06 6.56 2.47
C GLY A 43 6.53 7.34 3.69
N ASP A 44 6.16 8.62 3.77
CA ASP A 44 6.65 9.52 4.82
C ASP A 44 5.82 9.44 6.12
N ALA A 45 4.59 8.93 6.06
CA ALA A 45 3.78 8.70 7.26
C ALA A 45 3.08 7.34 7.24
N VAL A 46 3.51 6.43 8.12
CA VAL A 46 2.98 5.07 8.23
C VAL A 46 2.14 4.97 9.50
N GLY A 47 0.87 4.59 9.35
CA GLY A 47 -0.02 4.34 10.47
C GLY A 47 0.44 3.15 11.32
N SER A 48 0.12 3.20 12.62
CA SER A 48 0.63 2.25 13.62
C SER A 48 0.28 0.77 13.41
N VAL A 49 -0.74 0.45 12.61
CA VAL A 49 -1.14 -0.93 12.29
C VAL A 49 -1.07 -1.22 10.78
N ALA A 50 -0.60 -0.30 9.96
CA ALA A 50 -0.59 -0.45 8.50
C ALA A 50 0.26 -1.65 8.07
N GLU A 51 1.41 -1.86 8.71
CA GLU A 51 2.33 -2.95 8.42
C GLU A 51 1.77 -4.31 8.88
N ASP A 52 1.16 -4.36 10.06
CA ASP A 52 0.50 -5.57 10.57
C ASP A 52 -0.71 -5.95 9.71
N ASN A 53 -1.55 -4.97 9.32
CA ASN A 53 -2.66 -5.20 8.41
C ASN A 53 -2.18 -5.70 7.04
N LEU A 54 -1.09 -5.13 6.53
CA LEU A 54 -0.53 -5.56 5.25
C LEU A 54 -0.01 -7.01 5.35
N ARG A 55 0.66 -7.36 6.44
CA ARG A 55 1.20 -8.72 6.68
C ARG A 55 0.09 -9.74 6.90
N GLU A 56 -0.88 -9.44 7.75
CA GLU A 56 -1.88 -10.42 8.19
C GLU A 56 -3.05 -10.53 7.21
N LEU A 57 -3.43 -9.43 6.56
CA LEU A 57 -4.64 -9.33 5.74
C LEU A 57 -4.36 -8.93 4.29
N GLY A 58 -3.12 -8.60 3.94
CA GLY A 58 -2.83 -7.94 2.66
C GLY A 58 -3.47 -6.55 2.58
N HIS A 59 -3.86 -5.96 3.72
CA HIS A 59 -4.62 -4.73 3.76
C HIS A 59 -3.73 -3.53 4.05
N VAL A 60 -3.75 -2.55 3.17
CA VAL A 60 -3.20 -1.22 3.43
C VAL A 60 -4.01 -0.17 2.69
N THR A 61 -4.13 1.01 3.29
CA THR A 61 -4.66 2.19 2.60
C THR A 61 -3.50 3.10 2.23
N LEU A 62 -3.31 3.36 0.94
CA LEU A 62 -2.33 4.31 0.42
C LEU A 62 -3.01 5.64 0.08
N ARG A 63 -2.52 6.72 0.68
CA ARG A 63 -3.03 8.08 0.47
C ARG A 63 -1.96 8.95 -0.17
N PHE A 64 -2.26 9.44 -1.35
CA PHE A 64 -1.31 10.17 -2.19
C PHE A 64 -1.46 11.68 -1.96
N ASP A 65 -1.31 12.10 -0.71
CA ASP A 65 -1.45 13.51 -0.28
C ASP A 65 -0.13 14.12 0.22
N GLY A 66 0.93 13.32 0.38
CA GLY A 66 2.24 13.78 0.85
C GLY A 66 2.23 14.29 2.29
N LEU A 67 1.24 13.95 3.12
CA LEU A 67 1.25 14.30 4.53
C LEU A 67 2.35 13.55 5.28
N ASN A 68 2.91 14.21 6.28
CA ASN A 68 4.00 13.68 7.13
C ASN A 68 3.48 13.08 8.45
N GLU A 69 2.16 13.01 8.62
CA GLU A 69 1.53 12.41 9.79
C GLU A 69 0.41 11.47 9.34
N ALA A 70 0.38 10.28 9.94
CA ALA A 70 -0.62 9.27 9.61
C ALA A 70 -1.97 9.65 10.20
N GLU A 71 -2.94 9.95 9.34
CA GLU A 71 -4.30 10.33 9.74
C GLU A 71 -5.05 9.14 10.37
N PHE A 72 -4.76 7.92 9.89
CA PHE A 72 -5.40 6.69 10.35
C PHE A 72 -4.37 5.57 10.57
N PRO A 73 -4.62 4.66 11.53
CA PRO A 73 -3.62 3.68 11.95
C PRO A 73 -3.33 2.64 10.84
N GLY A 74 -4.24 2.40 9.89
CA GLY A 74 -4.04 1.51 8.75
C GLY A 74 -3.63 2.21 7.44
N THR A 75 -3.32 3.51 7.50
CA THR A 75 -3.02 4.33 6.31
C THR A 75 -1.54 4.63 6.20
N VAL A 76 -1.02 4.59 4.98
CA VAL A 76 0.30 5.07 4.61
C VAL A 76 0.13 6.26 3.68
N HIS A 77 0.64 7.41 4.12
CA HIS A 77 0.70 8.61 3.30
C HIS A 77 1.95 8.55 2.43
N VAL A 78 1.76 8.73 1.14
CA VAL A 78 2.81 8.70 0.14
C VAL A 78 2.89 10.01 -0.63
N ALA A 79 4.10 10.45 -0.93
CA ALA A 79 4.35 11.61 -1.76
C ALA A 79 4.39 11.24 -3.24
N GLY A 80 3.48 11.81 -4.04
CA GLY A 80 3.45 11.67 -5.49
C GLY A 80 2.03 11.49 -6.06
N PRO A 81 1.88 11.34 -7.37
CA PRO A 81 0.57 11.21 -8.01
C PRO A 81 -0.08 9.85 -7.70
N VAL A 82 -1.41 9.83 -7.72
CA VAL A 82 -2.16 8.57 -7.73
C VAL A 82 -1.88 7.87 -9.07
N PRO A 83 -1.45 6.59 -9.07
CA PRO A 83 -1.27 5.84 -10.31
C PRO A 83 -2.63 5.63 -10.99
N ASP A 84 -2.72 5.99 -12.27
CA ASP A 84 -3.93 5.84 -13.10
C ASP A 84 -3.94 4.57 -13.97
N ASP A 85 -2.80 3.88 -14.09
CA ASP A 85 -2.61 2.71 -14.96
C ASP A 85 -2.35 1.42 -14.15
N ILE A 86 -3.21 1.12 -13.18
CA ILE A 86 -3.15 -0.16 -12.43
C ILE A 86 -4.00 -1.20 -13.16
N ALA A 87 -3.35 -2.14 -13.83
CA ALA A 87 -4.00 -3.25 -14.51
C ALA A 87 -3.91 -4.57 -13.70
N PRO A 88 -4.79 -5.56 -13.95
CA PRO A 88 -4.61 -6.91 -13.42
C PRO A 88 -3.24 -7.47 -13.79
N GLY A 89 -2.53 -8.01 -12.80
CA GLY A 89 -1.15 -8.49 -12.96
C GLY A 89 -0.07 -7.46 -12.60
N SER A 90 -0.44 -6.20 -12.34
CA SER A 90 0.48 -5.22 -11.75
C SER A 90 0.98 -5.69 -10.39
N VAL A 91 2.24 -5.37 -10.09
CA VAL A 91 2.90 -5.74 -8.83
C VAL A 91 3.07 -4.51 -7.97
N LEU A 92 2.58 -4.60 -6.73
CA LEU A 92 2.84 -3.65 -5.66
C LEU A 92 4.04 -4.14 -4.86
N LYS A 93 5.11 -3.35 -4.82
CA LYS A 93 6.35 -3.69 -4.12
C LYS A 93 6.65 -2.65 -3.05
N PHE A 94 6.90 -3.12 -1.85
CA PHE A 94 7.42 -2.31 -0.76
C PHE A 94 8.91 -2.58 -0.62
N GLU A 95 9.71 -1.51 -0.52
CA GLU A 95 11.17 -1.60 -0.47
C GLU A 95 11.70 -0.76 0.69
N SER A 96 12.71 -1.28 1.40
CA SER A 96 13.49 -0.48 2.33
C SER A 96 14.36 0.51 1.56
N VAL A 97 14.49 1.73 2.08
CA VAL A 97 15.55 2.64 1.63
C VAL A 97 16.87 1.99 2.03
N LYS A 98 17.71 1.66 1.04
CA LYS A 98 19.09 1.25 1.32
C LYS A 98 19.84 2.47 1.84
N GLU A 99 20.40 2.35 3.03
CA GLU A 99 21.41 3.28 3.57
C GLU A 99 22.64 3.35 2.66
#